data_AF-A0A920YPJ7-F1
#
_entry.id   AF-A0A920YPJ7-F1
#
_cell.length_a   1.000
_cell.length_b   1.000
_cell.length_c   1.000
_cell.angle_alpha   90.00
_cell.angle_beta   90.00
_cell.angle_gamma   90.00
#
_symmetry.space_group_name_H-M   'P 1'
#
loop_
_entity.id
_entity.type
_entity.pdbx_description
1 polymer ?
#
loop_
_entity_poly.entity_id
_entity_poly.type
_entity_poly.pdbx_seq_one_letter_code
_entity_poly.pdbx_strand_id
1 'polypeptide(L)'
;DKAEICKVEPYVYCSNILGRANNRHGEGANSWLTGTAAWTFIVASQYLFGIRPDYDGVYIEPNLAESWDSVYIERVVRGVRLKVRVKRENMTDNKVASKDSLKSLRLNGREIEGTKIPYIMLENLQEADVEVIY
;
A
#
# COMPACT_ATOMS: atom_id res chain seq x y z
N ASP A 1 -4.21 -22.10 1.92
CA ASP A 1 -3.35 -23.08 1.24
C ASP A 1 -4.05 -23.73 0.06
N LYS A 2 -3.46 -23.58 -1.13
CA LYS A 2 -3.79 -24.31 -2.37
C LYS A 2 -2.50 -24.57 -3.19
N ALA A 3 -1.40 -24.87 -2.51
CA ALA A 3 -0.09 -25.03 -3.14
C ALA A 3 -0.06 -26.26 -4.07
N GLU A 4 -0.82 -27.30 -3.72
CA GLU A 4 -1.05 -28.49 -4.53
C GLU A 4 -1.72 -28.20 -5.89
N ILE A 5 -2.49 -27.10 -5.98
CA ILE A 5 -3.08 -26.61 -7.24
C ILE A 5 -2.07 -25.73 -7.98
N CYS A 6 -1.43 -24.80 -7.29
CA CYS A 6 -0.52 -23.84 -7.92
C CYS A 6 0.75 -24.49 -8.47
N LYS A 7 1.23 -25.59 -7.88
CA LYS A 7 2.41 -26.37 -8.32
C LYS A 7 3.71 -25.57 -8.51
N VAL A 8 3.77 -24.35 -7.97
CA VAL A 8 4.95 -23.48 -7.89
C VAL A 8 5.16 -23.03 -6.44
N GLU A 9 6.29 -22.41 -6.16
CA GLU A 9 6.67 -21.98 -4.82
C GLU A 9 5.65 -20.98 -4.22
N PRO A 10 5.10 -21.25 -3.02
CA PRO A 10 3.97 -20.48 -2.46
C PRO A 10 4.37 -19.12 -1.88
N TYR A 11 5.63 -18.70 -2.03
CA TYR A 11 6.21 -17.48 -1.46
C TYR A 11 6.78 -16.52 -2.51
N VAL A 12 6.69 -16.85 -3.80
CA VAL A 12 7.03 -15.96 -4.91
C VAL A 12 5.93 -15.94 -5.95
N TYR A 13 5.89 -14.88 -6.75
CA TYR A 13 5.03 -14.82 -7.92
C TYR A 13 5.55 -15.72 -9.05
N CYS A 14 4.62 -16.20 -9.87
CA CYS A 14 4.89 -16.80 -11.16
C CYS A 14 4.41 -15.89 -12.30
N SER A 15 4.92 -16.13 -13.51
CA SER A 15 4.53 -15.33 -14.67
C SER A 15 3.13 -15.66 -15.19
N ASN A 16 2.62 -16.87 -14.94
CA ASN A 16 1.34 -17.33 -15.48
C ASN A 16 0.67 -18.34 -14.55
N ILE A 17 -0.66 -18.28 -14.47
CA ILE A 17 -1.53 -19.31 -13.89
C ILE A 17 -2.50 -19.76 -14.98
N LEU A 18 -2.59 -21.07 -15.22
CA LEU A 18 -3.44 -21.63 -16.25
C LEU A 18 -4.91 -21.25 -16.02
N GLY A 19 -5.50 -20.57 -17.01
CA GLY A 19 -6.87 -20.06 -16.96
C GLY A 19 -7.94 -21.15 -16.99
N ARG A 20 -9.19 -20.74 -16.76
CA ARG A 20 -10.38 -21.60 -16.60
C ARG A 20 -10.66 -22.61 -17.73
N ALA A 21 -10.16 -22.34 -18.94
CA ALA A 21 -10.38 -23.19 -20.11
C ALA A 21 -9.38 -24.36 -20.20
N ASN A 22 -8.37 -24.41 -19.33
CA ASN A 22 -7.37 -25.47 -19.31
C ASN A 22 -7.76 -26.56 -18.30
N ASN A 23 -7.59 -27.83 -18.66
CA ASN A 23 -7.85 -28.98 -17.76
C ASN A 23 -6.98 -28.95 -16.47
N ARG A 24 -5.91 -28.17 -16.47
CA ARG A 24 -4.99 -27.94 -15.35
C ARG A 24 -5.19 -26.56 -14.72
N HIS A 25 -6.43 -26.06 -14.69
CA HIS A 25 -6.75 -24.74 -14.18
C HIS A 25 -6.15 -24.51 -12.79
N GLY A 26 -5.47 -23.37 -12.63
CA GLY A 26 -4.84 -22.98 -11.37
C GLY A 26 -3.36 -23.34 -11.25
N GLU A 27 -2.81 -24.21 -12.11
CA GLU A 27 -1.37 -24.49 -12.12
C GLU A 27 -0.58 -23.27 -12.59
N GLY A 28 0.46 -22.92 -11.83
CA GLY A 28 1.41 -21.87 -12.14
C GLY A 28 2.56 -22.36 -13.04
N ALA A 29 3.17 -21.45 -13.80
CA ALA A 29 4.35 -21.71 -14.61
C ALA A 29 5.29 -20.50 -14.63
N ASN A 30 6.58 -20.76 -14.88
CA ASN A 30 7.63 -19.75 -14.93
C ASN A 30 7.67 -18.92 -13.62
N SER A 31 7.95 -19.60 -12.51
CA SER A 31 8.13 -18.95 -11.20
C SER A 31 9.40 -18.10 -11.16
N TRP A 32 9.50 -17.23 -10.15
CA TRP A 32 10.62 -16.33 -9.88
C TRP A 32 10.81 -15.17 -10.85
N LEU A 33 11.22 -15.46 -12.08
CA LEU A 33 11.74 -14.46 -13.01
C LEU A 33 10.60 -13.81 -13.80
N THR A 34 9.85 -12.95 -13.13
CA THR A 34 8.70 -12.25 -13.70
C THR A 34 8.60 -10.80 -13.22
N GLY A 35 8.17 -9.91 -14.13
CA GLY A 35 7.80 -8.53 -13.78
C GLY A 35 6.62 -8.43 -12.81
N THR A 36 5.84 -9.51 -12.62
CA THR A 36 4.76 -9.58 -11.62
C THR A 36 5.25 -9.14 -10.25
N ALA A 37 6.46 -9.56 -9.83
CA ALA A 37 7.00 -9.19 -8.53
C ALA A 37 7.15 -7.67 -8.37
N ALA A 38 7.74 -7.00 -9.37
CA ALA A 38 7.93 -5.55 -9.35
C ALA A 38 6.59 -4.79 -9.38
N TRP A 39 5.68 -5.20 -10.28
CA TRP A 39 4.37 -4.55 -10.41
C TRP A 39 3.50 -4.76 -9.18
N THR A 40 3.46 -5.96 -8.60
CA THR A 40 2.69 -6.21 -7.39
C THR A 40 3.26 -5.46 -6.19
N PHE A 41 4.59 -5.32 -6.09
CA PHE A 41 5.19 -4.46 -5.06
C PHE A 41 4.77 -2.99 -5.23
N ILE A 42 4.73 -2.46 -6.45
CA ILE A 42 4.23 -1.10 -6.73
C ILE A 42 2.76 -0.98 -6.32
N VAL A 43 1.91 -1.92 -6.73
CA VAL A 43 0.48 -1.94 -6.37
C VAL A 43 0.31 -1.95 -4.85
N ALA A 44 0.98 -2.87 -4.15
CA ALA A 44 0.85 -2.99 -2.71
C ALA A 44 1.37 -1.73 -1.99
N SER A 45 2.61 -1.31 -2.26
CA SER A 45 3.25 -0.23 -1.52
C SER A 45 2.69 1.16 -1.83
N GLN A 46 2.43 1.46 -3.11
CA GLN A 46 2.12 2.82 -3.55
C GLN A 46 0.62 3.08 -3.75
N TYR A 47 -0.18 2.05 -4.04
CA TYR A 47 -1.58 2.23 -4.40
C TYR A 47 -2.56 1.56 -3.43
N LEU A 48 -2.19 0.44 -2.80
CA LEU A 48 -2.98 -0.19 -1.73
C LEU A 48 -2.68 0.48 -0.39
N PHE A 49 -1.42 0.46 0.05
CA PHE A 49 -0.98 1.18 1.26
C PHE A 49 -0.80 2.69 1.02
N GLY A 50 -0.73 3.10 -0.24
CA GLY A 50 -0.88 4.51 -0.62
C GLY A 50 0.34 5.40 -0.40
N ILE A 51 1.52 4.83 -0.13
CA ILE A 51 2.74 5.63 0.11
C ILE A 51 3.48 5.80 -1.21
N ARG A 52 3.18 6.87 -1.93
CA ARG A 52 3.69 7.11 -3.30
C ARG A 52 4.60 8.34 -3.35
N PRO A 53 5.93 8.16 -3.40
CA PRO A 53 6.86 9.26 -3.62
C PRO A 53 6.60 9.94 -4.97
N ASP A 54 6.66 11.26 -4.98
CA ASP A 54 6.58 12.12 -6.16
C ASP A 54 7.82 13.05 -6.19
N TYR A 55 7.88 13.99 -7.14
CA TYR A 55 9.03 14.88 -7.35
C TYR A 55 9.27 15.87 -6.20
N ASP A 56 8.22 16.47 -5.65
CA ASP A 56 8.24 17.55 -4.65
C ASP A 56 7.57 17.17 -3.31
N GLY A 57 7.01 15.96 -3.22
CA GLY A 57 6.48 15.43 -1.97
C GLY A 57 6.19 13.93 -2.04
N VAL A 58 5.56 13.40 -1.00
CA VAL A 58 5.08 12.03 -0.91
C VAL A 58 3.57 12.03 -0.70
N TYR A 59 2.84 11.30 -1.53
CA TYR A 59 1.41 11.06 -1.33
C TYR A 59 1.20 10.02 -0.24
N ILE A 60 0.18 10.26 0.58
CA ILE A 60 -0.37 9.37 1.60
C ILE A 60 -1.84 9.13 1.22
N GLU A 61 -2.07 8.14 0.35
CA GLU A 61 -3.39 7.81 -0.23
C GLU A 61 -3.74 6.32 -0.11
N PRO A 62 -3.81 5.73 1.11
CA PRO A 62 -4.23 4.34 1.28
C PRO A 62 -5.60 4.07 0.65
N ASN A 63 -5.71 2.89 0.05
CA ASN A 63 -6.92 2.32 -0.54
C ASN A 63 -7.22 0.97 0.12
N LEU A 64 -7.66 1.01 1.39
CA LEU A 64 -7.72 -0.18 2.24
C LEU A 64 -9.11 -0.82 2.25
N ALA A 65 -9.10 -2.15 2.20
CA ALA A 65 -10.29 -2.97 2.35
C ALA A 65 -11.07 -2.60 3.61
N GLU A 66 -12.40 -2.75 3.55
CA GLU A 66 -13.31 -2.42 4.65
C GLU A 66 -13.05 -3.18 5.93
N SER A 67 -12.50 -4.40 5.81
CA SER A 67 -12.14 -5.25 6.94
C SER A 67 -10.92 -4.77 7.73
N TRP A 68 -10.22 -3.70 7.30
CA TRP A 68 -9.02 -3.21 7.97
C TRP A 68 -9.32 -1.90 8.69
N ASP A 69 -9.44 -1.98 10.02
CA ASP A 69 -9.72 -0.82 10.88
C ASP A 69 -8.52 0.11 11.03
N SER A 70 -7.31 -0.47 11.02
CA SER A 70 -6.07 0.29 11.11
C SER A 70 -4.89 -0.45 10.51
N VAL A 71 -3.89 0.31 10.06
CA VAL A 71 -2.61 -0.20 9.54
C VAL A 71 -1.47 0.71 10.02
N TYR A 72 -0.33 0.09 10.32
CA TYR A 72 0.93 0.78 10.58
C TYR A 72 1.95 0.46 9.49
N ILE A 73 2.53 1.48 8.86
CA ILE A 73 3.51 1.36 7.78
C ILE A 73 4.75 2.18 8.15
N GLU A 74 5.93 1.58 8.00
CA GLU A 74 7.18 2.32 7.99
C GLU A 74 7.75 2.41 6.57
N ARG A 75 8.07 3.63 6.14
CA ARG A 75 8.69 3.85 4.84
C ARG A 75 9.77 4.92 4.95
N VAL A 76 10.96 4.60 4.47
CA VAL A 76 12.03 5.59 4.30
C VAL A 76 11.81 6.34 2.98
N VAL A 77 11.67 7.65 3.05
CA VAL A 77 11.56 8.53 1.89
C VAL A 77 12.58 9.66 2.03
N ARG A 78 13.51 9.76 1.06
CA ARG A 78 14.62 10.74 1.06
C ARG A 78 15.41 10.77 2.38
N GLY A 79 15.67 9.60 2.96
CA GLY A 79 16.42 9.45 4.22
C GLY A 79 15.60 9.62 5.49
N VAL A 80 14.35 10.05 5.40
CA VAL A 80 13.45 10.23 6.55
C VAL A 80 12.58 9.00 6.75
N ARG A 81 12.54 8.45 7.96
CA ARG A 81 11.65 7.33 8.31
C ARG A 81 10.25 7.84 8.66
N LEU A 82 9.29 7.60 7.77
CA LEU A 82 7.89 7.90 8.02
C LEU A 82 7.25 6.75 8.80
N LYS A 83 6.63 7.07 9.94
CA LYS A 83 5.82 6.16 10.76
C LYS A 83 4.35 6.47 10.52
N VAL A 84 3.75 5.81 9.54
CA VAL A 84 2.39 6.11 9.06
C VAL A 84 1.38 5.25 9.80
N ARG A 85 0.47 5.89 10.54
CA ARG A 85 -0.67 5.28 11.21
C ARG A 85 -1.94 5.66 10.47
N VAL A 86 -2.57 4.67 9.84
CA VAL A 86 -3.86 4.82 9.18
C VAL A 86 -4.94 4.26 10.10
N LYS A 87 -5.98 5.04 10.38
CA LYS A 87 -7.13 4.64 11.18
C LYS A 87 -8.43 4.99 10.46
N ARG A 88 -9.42 4.12 10.60
CA ARG A 88 -10.79 4.35 10.17
C ARG A 88 -11.62 4.80 11.38
N GLU A 89 -12.31 5.94 11.28
CA GLU A 89 -13.19 6.43 12.33
C GLU A 89 -14.63 6.55 11.84
N ASN A 90 -15.61 6.09 12.63
CA ASN A 90 -17.04 6.38 12.45
C ASN A 90 -17.59 6.13 11.04
N MET A 91 -17.26 4.98 10.42
CA MET A 91 -17.85 4.59 9.14
C MET A 91 -19.06 3.69 9.38
N THR A 92 -20.25 4.29 9.39
CA THR A 92 -21.53 3.56 9.38
C THR A 92 -21.84 2.89 8.04
N ASP A 93 -21.06 3.20 7.01
CA ASP A 93 -21.16 2.59 5.68
C ASP A 93 -19.90 1.77 5.38
N ASN A 94 -20.11 0.55 4.87
CA ASN A 94 -19.15 -0.28 4.14
C ASN A 94 -18.52 0.50 2.97
N LYS A 95 -17.63 1.44 3.25
CA LYS A 95 -16.88 2.20 2.24
C LYS A 95 -15.40 1.94 2.42
N VAL A 96 -14.72 1.74 1.32
CA VAL A 96 -13.27 1.60 1.23
C VAL A 96 -12.61 2.88 1.75
N ALA A 97 -11.54 2.75 2.55
CA ALA A 97 -10.73 3.91 2.92
C ALA A 97 -9.96 4.31 1.67
N SER A 98 -10.22 5.49 1.12
CA SER A 98 -9.64 5.99 -0.12
C SER A 98 -9.43 7.50 0.01
N LYS A 99 -8.72 8.12 -0.95
CA LYS A 99 -8.55 9.59 -0.98
C LYS A 99 -9.88 10.37 -0.85
N ASP A 100 -11.00 9.80 -1.31
CA ASP A 100 -12.31 10.48 -1.32
C ASP A 100 -13.00 10.41 0.06
N SER A 101 -12.53 9.52 0.95
CA SER A 101 -12.98 9.41 2.34
C SER A 101 -11.98 9.98 3.35
N LEU A 102 -10.90 10.65 2.90
CA LEU A 102 -9.93 11.26 3.81
C LEU A 102 -10.61 12.32 4.69
N LYS A 103 -10.46 12.16 6.01
CA LYS A 103 -10.92 13.15 7.00
C LYS A 103 -9.79 14.04 7.48
N SER A 104 -8.61 13.48 7.75
CA SER A 104 -7.44 14.27 8.14
C SER A 104 -6.12 13.58 7.82
N LEU A 105 -5.12 14.39 7.51
CA LEU A 105 -3.71 14.00 7.40
C LEU A 105 -2.89 14.90 8.32
N ARG A 106 -2.07 14.33 9.20
CA ARG A 106 -1.20 15.07 10.10
C ARG A 106 0.25 14.59 10.01
N LEU A 107 1.18 15.54 10.05
CA LEU A 107 2.62 15.32 10.16
C LEU A 107 3.10 15.88 11.50
N ASN A 108 3.62 15.02 12.39
CA ASN A 108 4.08 15.40 13.73
C ASN A 108 3.03 16.21 14.51
N GLY A 109 1.75 15.82 14.41
CA GLY A 109 0.61 16.50 15.04
C GLY A 109 0.09 17.73 14.30
N ARG A 110 0.79 18.23 13.27
CA ARG A 110 0.34 19.37 12.45
C ARG A 110 -0.50 18.89 11.27
N GLU A 111 -1.67 19.48 11.10
CA GLU A 111 -2.56 19.19 9.98
C GLU A 111 -1.97 19.63 8.63
N ILE A 112 -2.14 18.78 7.62
CA ILE A 112 -1.70 18.96 6.25
C ILE A 112 -2.94 18.97 5.36
N GLU A 113 -3.04 19.96 4.49
CA GLU A 113 -4.11 20.03 3.50
C GLU A 113 -3.85 19.03 2.35
N GLY A 114 -4.90 18.31 1.95
CA GLY A 114 -4.83 17.31 0.89
C GLY A 114 -4.12 16.01 1.33
N THR A 115 -3.56 15.29 0.36
CA THR A 115 -2.96 13.95 0.56
C THR A 115 -1.45 13.92 0.42
N LYS A 116 -0.81 15.05 0.10
CA LYS A 116 0.62 15.12 -0.24
C LYS A 116 1.39 15.86 0.84
N ILE A 117 2.42 15.22 1.38
CA ILE A 117 3.38 15.84 2.29
C ILE A 117 4.55 16.40 1.46
N PRO A 118 4.73 17.73 1.37
CA PRO A 118 5.86 18.32 0.66
C PRO A 118 7.20 17.97 1.31
N TYR A 119 8.24 17.71 0.52
CA TYR A 119 9.55 17.32 1.08
C TYR A 119 10.20 18.41 1.93
N ILE A 120 9.89 19.68 1.67
CA ILE A 120 10.33 20.81 2.50
C ILE A 120 9.91 20.66 3.96
N MET A 121 8.80 19.96 4.23
CA MET A 121 8.33 19.69 5.61
C MET A 121 9.04 18.50 6.28
N LEU A 122 9.83 17.75 5.51
CA LEU A 122 10.61 16.61 5.99
C LEU A 122 12.11 16.94 6.11
N GLU A 123 12.53 18.14 5.70
CA GLU A 123 13.93 18.54 5.76
C GLU A 123 14.49 18.49 7.19
N ASN A 124 15.72 18.00 7.31
CA ASN A 124 16.45 17.83 8.57
C ASN A 124 15.81 16.88 9.59
N LEU A 125 14.76 16.14 9.21
CA LEU A 125 14.18 15.09 10.04
C LEU A 125 14.90 13.76 9.80
N GLN A 126 15.06 12.98 10.87
CA GLN A 126 15.44 11.56 10.75
C GLN A 126 14.20 10.66 10.72
N GLU A 127 13.15 11.08 11.41
CA GLU A 127 11.86 10.40 11.49
C GLU A 127 10.71 11.40 11.55
N ALA A 128 9.54 10.97 11.11
CA ALA A 128 8.30 11.73 11.23
C ALA A 128 7.10 10.81 11.47
N ASP A 129 6.23 11.21 12.38
CA ASP A 129 4.96 10.55 12.63
C ASP A 129 3.91 11.11 11.65
N VAL A 130 3.24 10.21 10.95
CA VAL A 130 2.15 10.54 10.02
C VAL A 130 0.89 9.88 10.51
N GLU A 131 -0.15 10.66 10.77
CA GLU A 131 -1.46 10.16 11.16
C GLU A 131 -2.46 10.43 10.06
N VAL A 132 -3.22 9.41 9.69
CA VAL A 132 -4.23 9.49 8.63
C VAL A 132 -5.53 8.93 9.17
N ILE A 133 -6.58 9.75 9.11
CA ILE A 133 -7.93 9.37 9.54
C ILE A 133 -8.83 9.39 8.31
N TYR A 134 -9.53 8.27 8.09
CA TYR A 134 -10.58 8.09 7.07
C TYR A 134 -11.94 7.88 7.71
#